data_AF-A0AA50E1Q8-F1
#
_entry.id   AF-A0AA50E1Q8-F1
#
_cell.length_a   1.000
_cell.length_b   1.000
_cell.length_c   1.000
_cell.angle_alpha   90.00
_cell.angle_beta   90.00
_cell.angle_gamma   90.00
#
_symmetry.space_group_name_H-M   'P 1'
#
loop_
_entity.id
_entity.type
_entity.pdbx_description
1 polymer ?
#
loop_
_entity_poly.entity_id
_entity_poly.type
_entity_poly.pdbx_seq_one_letter_code
_entity_poly.pdbx_strand_id
1 'polypeptide(L)'
;MEQLKLFDAPSSYRVKREPKLLLDRQGLEDWQEKIHQYQQSQRKTGQPQQISLFDAPVTSWHHADEIDPFTLPQQSSLFWRQGKDSGNITGENQGCLYFILDRRWPLLLYVGKPN
;
A
#
# COMPACT_ATOMS: atom_id res chain seq x y z
N MET A 1 -9.19 -46.98 36.15
CA MET A 1 -8.87 -46.20 34.95
C MET A 1 -8.39 -44.84 35.41
N GLU A 2 -7.11 -44.53 35.22
CA GLU A 2 -6.56 -43.21 35.57
C GLU A 2 -6.76 -42.24 34.39
N GLN A 3 -7.30 -41.06 34.69
CA GLN A 3 -7.54 -40.00 33.71
C GLN A 3 -6.28 -39.14 33.58
N LEU A 4 -5.69 -39.11 32.38
CA LEU A 4 -4.55 -38.26 32.08
C LEU A 4 -4.97 -36.78 32.12
N LYS A 5 -4.31 -36.01 32.98
CA LYS A 5 -4.53 -34.57 33.12
C LYS A 5 -3.81 -33.79 32.02
N LEU A 6 -4.44 -33.70 30.86
CA LEU A 6 -3.88 -33.06 29.67
C LEU A 6 -3.81 -31.53 29.78
N PHE A 7 -4.54 -30.92 30.72
CA PHE A 7 -4.71 -29.45 30.81
C PHE A 7 -4.12 -28.84 32.08
N ASP A 8 -3.43 -29.62 32.91
CA ASP A 8 -2.64 -29.11 34.03
C ASP A 8 -1.29 -28.59 33.50
N ALA A 9 -1.33 -27.61 32.59
CA ALA A 9 -0.13 -26.90 32.20
C ALA A 9 0.33 -26.03 33.39
N PRO A 10 1.62 -26.10 33.81
CA PRO A 10 2.12 -25.18 34.82
C PRO A 10 1.87 -23.76 34.34
N SER A 11 1.38 -22.90 35.24
CA SER A 11 1.10 -21.48 35.01
C SER A 11 2.16 -20.88 34.09
N SER A 12 1.80 -20.62 32.83
CA SER A 12 2.71 -19.98 31.89
C SER A 12 3.17 -18.67 32.50
N TYR A 13 4.45 -18.57 32.79
CA TYR A 13 5.04 -17.36 33.37
C TYR A 13 4.82 -16.23 32.37
N ARG A 14 3.93 -15.30 32.76
CA ARG A 14 3.62 -14.12 31.97
C ARG A 14 4.84 -13.20 32.02
N VAL A 15 5.73 -13.33 31.03
CA VAL A 15 6.85 -12.41 30.87
C VAL A 15 6.27 -11.03 30.62
N LYS A 16 6.40 -10.13 31.60
CA LYS A 16 6.09 -8.71 31.41
C LYS A 16 7.04 -8.16 30.34
N ARG A 17 6.54 -8.06 29.12
CA ARG A 17 7.23 -7.31 28.06
C ARG A 17 6.90 -5.84 28.29
N GLU A 18 7.93 -5.07 28.64
CA GLU A 18 7.86 -3.62 28.56
C GLU A 18 7.39 -3.23 27.15
N PRO A 19 6.43 -2.30 27.01
CA PRO A 19 5.97 -1.84 25.70
C PRO A 19 7.12 -1.06 25.04
N LYS A 20 7.95 -1.78 24.28
CA LYS A 20 8.95 -1.16 23.43
C LYS A 20 8.21 -0.52 22.25
N LEU A 21 8.30 0.80 22.13
CA LEU A 21 7.90 1.50 20.91
C LEU A 21 8.71 0.90 19.76
N LEU A 22 8.03 0.13 18.91
CA LEU A 22 8.62 -0.54 17.75
C LEU A 22 9.09 0.46 16.68
N LEU A 23 8.64 1.72 16.78
CA LEU A 23 8.95 2.79 15.85
C LEU A 23 9.12 4.10 16.62
N ASP A 24 10.32 4.33 17.14
CA ASP A 24 10.71 5.66 17.58
C ASP A 24 11.05 6.54 16.35
N ARG A 25 11.45 7.80 16.58
CA ARG A 25 11.76 8.72 15.48
C ARG A 25 12.83 8.17 14.55
N GLN A 26 13.92 7.65 15.10
CA GLN A 26 15.03 7.12 14.31
C GLN A 26 14.57 5.89 13.53
N GLY A 27 13.82 4.99 14.16
CA GLY A 27 13.25 3.82 13.51
C GLY A 27 12.31 4.17 12.36
N LEU A 28 11.54 5.26 12.48
CA LEU A 28 10.69 5.75 11.40
C LEU A 28 11.53 6.31 10.23
N GLU A 29 12.54 7.13 10.52
CA GLU A 29 13.43 7.70 9.50
C GLU A 29 14.20 6.60 8.75
N ASP A 30 14.75 5.62 9.48
CA ASP A 30 15.43 4.44 8.90
C ASP A 30 14.47 3.60 8.05
N TRP A 31 13.22 3.43 8.48
CA TRP A 31 12.21 2.71 7.72
C TRP A 31 11.85 3.47 6.43
N GLN A 32 11.63 4.78 6.49
CA GLN A 32 11.34 5.62 5.33
C GLN A 32 12.47 5.55 4.31
N GLU A 33 13.72 5.64 4.76
CA GLU A 33 14.90 5.55 3.89
C GLU A 33 14.97 4.18 3.18
N LYS A 34 14.75 3.08 3.91
CA LYS A 34 14.76 1.73 3.31
C LYS A 34 13.69 1.57 2.23
N ILE A 35 12.48 2.05 2.48
CA ILE A 35 11.40 2.03 1.48
C ILE A 35 11.77 2.89 0.27
N HIS A 36 12.33 4.08 0.50
CA HIS A 36 12.76 4.95 -0.59
C HIS A 36 13.81 4.27 -1.47
N GLN A 37 14.87 3.73 -0.87
CA GLN A 37 15.93 3.03 -1.58
C GLN A 37 15.39 1.84 -2.40
N TYR A 38 14.45 1.08 -1.83
CA TYR A 38 13.77 0.00 -2.53
C TYR A 38 12.95 0.51 -3.72
N GLN A 39 12.12 1.54 -3.56
CA GLN A 39 11.32 2.10 -4.66
C GLN A 39 12.19 2.65 -5.79
N GLN A 40 13.31 3.29 -5.45
CA GLN A 40 14.29 3.77 -6.43
C GLN A 40 14.99 2.63 -7.16
N SER A 41 15.29 1.52 -6.48
CA SER A 41 15.92 0.37 -7.13
C SER A 41 14.98 -0.28 -8.14
N GLN A 42 13.71 -0.48 -7.78
CA GLN A 42 12.69 -1.05 -8.69
C GLN A 42 12.51 -0.22 -9.96
N ARG A 43 12.59 1.12 -9.86
CA ARG A 43 12.54 2.01 -11.04
C ARG A 43 13.73 1.81 -11.99
N LYS A 44 14.91 1.44 -11.47
CA LYS A 44 16.14 1.26 -12.26
C LYS A 44 16.28 -0.14 -12.85
N THR A 45 15.88 -1.17 -12.11
CA THR A 45 16.01 -2.58 -12.53
C THR A 45 14.85 -3.08 -13.40
N GLY A 46 13.82 -2.24 -13.60
CA GLY A 46 12.58 -2.61 -14.28
C GLY A 46 11.61 -3.31 -13.33
N GLN A 47 10.30 -3.11 -13.56
CA GLN A 47 9.28 -3.76 -12.74
C GLN A 47 9.28 -5.27 -13.01
N PRO A 48 9.14 -6.12 -11.97
CA PRO A 48 8.85 -7.52 -12.19
C PRO A 48 7.56 -7.62 -13.01
N GLN A 49 7.64 -8.20 -14.20
CA GLN A 49 6.47 -8.37 -15.03
C GLN A 49 5.53 -9.36 -14.35
N GLN A 50 4.36 -8.86 -13.93
CA GLN A 50 3.28 -9.73 -13.51
C GLN A 50 2.87 -10.55 -14.73
N ILE A 51 3.23 -11.84 -14.73
CA ILE A 51 2.70 -12.78 -15.70
C ILE A 51 1.20 -12.88 -15.48
N SER A 52 0.42 -12.68 -16.52
CA SER A 52 -1.02 -12.81 -16.42
C SER A 52 -1.39 -14.29 -16.37
N LEU A 53 -2.28 -14.67 -15.45
CA LEU A 53 -2.83 -16.04 -15.39
C LEU A 53 -3.79 -16.33 -16.55
N PHE A 54 -4.24 -15.29 -17.26
CA PHE A 54 -5.12 -15.34 -18.42
C PHE A 54 -4.56 -14.43 -19.51
N ASP A 55 -4.92 -14.62 -20.78
CA ASP A 55 -4.50 -13.68 -21.82
C ASP A 55 -5.05 -12.27 -21.50
N ALA A 56 -4.14 -11.32 -21.27
CA ALA A 56 -4.53 -9.94 -21.02
C ALA A 56 -5.12 -9.33 -22.31
N PRO A 57 -6.18 -8.52 -22.23
CA PRO A 57 -6.69 -7.81 -23.40
C PRO A 57 -5.58 -6.93 -24.00
N VAL A 58 -5.40 -7.05 -25.32
CA VAL A 58 -4.28 -6.47 -26.09
C VAL A 58 -4.28 -4.94 -26.08
N THR A 59 -5.36 -4.31 -25.62
CA THR A 59 -5.56 -2.87 -25.68
C THR A 59 -5.87 -2.30 -24.30
N SER A 60 -4.83 -1.91 -23.57
CA SER A 60 -4.97 -0.88 -22.54
C SER A 60 -4.77 0.49 -23.20
N TRP A 61 -5.63 1.45 -22.85
CA TRP A 61 -5.54 2.84 -23.30
C TRP A 61 -4.28 3.58 -22.81
N HIS A 62 -3.56 2.99 -21.84
CA HIS A 62 -2.29 3.48 -21.29
C HIS A 62 -1.37 2.32 -20.91
N HIS A 63 -0.06 2.61 -20.86
CA HIS A 63 0.92 1.73 -20.21
C HIS A 63 1.06 2.12 -18.73
N ALA A 64 1.22 1.13 -17.85
CA ALA A 64 1.34 1.39 -16.40
C ALA A 64 2.54 2.30 -16.06
N ASP A 65 3.59 2.24 -16.89
CA ASP A 65 4.82 3.01 -16.75
C ASP A 65 4.65 4.50 -17.11
N GLU A 66 3.52 4.89 -17.72
CA GLU A 66 3.22 6.28 -18.09
C GLU A 66 2.67 7.12 -16.92
N ILE A 67 2.21 6.46 -15.85
CA ILE A 67 1.61 7.14 -14.70
C ILE A 67 2.68 7.41 -13.64
N ASP A 68 3.07 8.67 -13.46
CA ASP A 68 3.89 9.10 -12.32
C ASP A 68 3.03 9.71 -11.21
N PRO A 69 2.77 8.99 -10.09
CA PRO A 69 1.94 9.47 -8.99
C PRO A 69 2.40 10.80 -8.38
N PHE A 70 3.69 11.12 -8.45
CA PHE A 70 4.26 12.31 -7.83
C PHE A 70 4.03 13.59 -8.64
N THR A 71 3.60 13.46 -9.90
CA THR A 71 3.29 14.60 -10.79
C THR A 71 1.79 14.88 -10.89
N LEU A 72 0.95 13.98 -10.36
CA LEU A 72 -0.50 14.10 -10.46
C LEU A 72 -1.03 15.26 -9.59
N PRO A 73 -2.07 15.98 -10.03
CA PRO A 73 -2.75 16.97 -9.21
C PRO A 73 -3.32 16.35 -7.93
N GLN A 74 -3.09 17.00 -6.79
CA GLN A 74 -3.68 16.57 -5.53
C GLN A 74 -5.21 16.72 -5.57
N GLN A 75 -5.89 15.67 -5.11
CA GLN A 75 -7.34 15.61 -5.03
C GLN A 75 -7.78 15.53 -3.56
N SER A 76 -9.02 15.93 -3.29
CA SER A 76 -9.64 15.75 -1.96
C SER A 76 -9.62 14.28 -1.54
N SER A 77 -9.36 14.00 -0.26
CA SER A 77 -9.48 12.64 0.30
C SER A 77 -10.91 12.08 0.26
N LEU A 78 -11.89 12.95 0.00
CA LEU A 78 -13.30 12.60 -0.21
C LEU A 78 -13.65 12.45 -1.70
N PHE A 79 -12.66 12.28 -2.60
CA PHE A 79 -12.90 12.12 -4.04
C PHE A 79 -13.91 11.02 -4.37
N TRP A 80 -13.96 9.95 -3.59
CA TRP A 80 -14.93 8.86 -3.74
C TRP A 80 -16.38 9.24 -3.42
N ARG A 81 -16.60 10.36 -2.70
CA ARG A 81 -17.93 10.94 -2.45
C ARG A 81 -18.36 11.91 -3.53
N GLN A 82 -17.45 12.33 -4.40
CA GLN A 82 -17.80 13.22 -5.49
C GLN A 82 -18.66 12.41 -6.47
N GLY A 83 -19.95 12.74 -6.52
CA GLY A 83 -20.89 12.13 -7.46
C GLY A 83 -20.50 12.45 -8.91
N LYS A 84 -21.22 11.82 -9.86
CA LYS A 84 -21.07 12.05 -11.31
C LYS A 84 -21.16 13.53 -11.73
N ASP A 85 -21.69 14.39 -10.87
CA ASP A 85 -21.92 15.81 -11.10
C ASP A 85 -20.73 16.71 -10.70
N SER A 86 -19.64 16.15 -10.16
CA SER A 86 -18.38 16.89 -10.02
C SER A 86 -17.78 17.13 -11.40
N GLY A 87 -18.08 18.30 -11.96
CA GLY A 87 -17.93 18.67 -13.38
C GLY A 87 -16.51 18.73 -13.98
N ASN A 88 -15.62 17.79 -13.66
CA ASN A 88 -14.32 17.65 -14.32
C ASN A 88 -13.98 16.21 -14.74
N ILE A 89 -14.85 15.22 -14.50
CA ILE A 89 -14.68 13.86 -15.07
C ILE A 89 -15.84 13.61 -16.04
N THR A 90 -15.77 14.23 -17.21
CA THR A 90 -16.70 13.97 -18.32
C THR A 90 -16.32 12.63 -18.96
N GLY A 91 -16.89 11.54 -18.47
CA GLY A 91 -16.73 10.22 -19.08
C GLY A 91 -17.45 9.12 -18.30
N GLU A 92 -18.12 8.22 -19.02
CA GLU A 92 -18.95 7.13 -18.49
C GLU A 92 -18.16 6.01 -17.78
N ASN A 93 -16.87 6.20 -17.47
CA ASN A 93 -15.99 5.15 -16.93
C ASN A 93 -15.64 5.41 -15.45
N GLN A 94 -16.42 4.80 -14.56
CA GLN A 94 -16.35 4.90 -13.10
C GLN A 94 -15.23 4.04 -12.48
N GLY A 95 -14.04 4.03 -13.08
CA GLY A 95 -12.86 3.35 -12.53
C GLY A 95 -11.71 4.33 -12.41
N CYS A 96 -11.31 4.70 -11.20
CA CYS A 96 -10.12 5.51 -10.97
C CYS A 96 -9.10 4.79 -10.11
N LEU A 97 -7.83 5.13 -10.28
CA LEU A 97 -6.77 4.78 -9.35
C LEU A 97 -6.53 5.97 -8.43
N TYR A 98 -6.20 5.69 -7.17
CA TYR A 98 -5.74 6.71 -6.23
C TYR A 98 -4.44 6.27 -5.58
N PHE A 99 -3.64 7.27 -5.24
CA PHE A 99 -2.31 7.10 -4.69
C PHE A 99 -2.24 7.83 -3.35
N ILE A 100 -1.70 7.17 -2.33
CA ILE A 100 -1.36 7.81 -1.05
C ILE A 100 0.16 7.97 -1.03
N LEU A 101 0.60 9.22 -0.91
CA LEU A 101 2.01 9.59 -0.90
C LEU A 101 2.40 10.11 0.49
N ASP A 102 3.65 9.89 0.87
CA ASP A 102 4.25 10.65 1.97
C ASP A 102 4.46 12.11 1.52
N ARG A 103 4.22 13.08 2.42
CA ARG A 103 4.32 14.51 2.10
C ARG A 103 5.73 15.05 2.22
N ARG A 104 6.59 14.41 3.01
CA ARG A 104 7.96 14.88 3.30
C ARG A 104 8.99 14.11 2.49
N TRP A 105 8.76 12.83 2.27
CA TRP A 105 9.60 11.97 1.45
C TRP A 105 8.85 11.59 0.17
N PRO A 106 9.52 11.42 -0.97
CA PRO A 106 8.89 10.96 -2.20
C PRO A 106 8.60 9.45 -2.13
N LEU A 107 7.73 9.05 -1.21
CA LEU A 107 7.32 7.67 -0.98
C LEU A 107 5.90 7.45 -1.47
N LEU A 108 5.72 6.40 -2.27
CA LEU A 108 4.41 5.87 -2.58
C LEU A 108 4.02 4.86 -1.51
N LEU A 109 3.04 5.19 -0.68
CA LEU A 109 2.64 4.37 0.47
C LEU A 109 1.54 3.37 0.11
N TYR A 110 0.63 3.76 -0.78
CA TYR A 110 -0.50 2.92 -1.17
C TYR A 110 -1.00 3.27 -2.56
N VAL A 111 -1.45 2.24 -3.29
CA VAL A 111 -2.17 2.35 -4.56
C VAL A 111 -3.48 1.60 -4.40
N GLY A 112 -4.58 2.23 -4.81
CA GLY A 112 -5.89 1.59 -4.74
C GLY A 112 -6.82 2.00 -5.87
N LYS A 113 -7.94 1.31 -5.93
CA LYS A 113 -9.11 1.68 -6.71
C LYS A 113 -10.30 1.86 -5.75
N PRO A 114 -11.24 2.80 -6.00
CA PRO A 114 -12.51 2.77 -5.28
C PRO A 114 -13.23 1.45 -5.58
N ASN A 115 -14.00 0.99 -4.59
CA ASN A 115 -14.91 -0.14 -4.76
C ASN A 115 -16.19 0.27 -5.47
#